data_AF-A0A3D2PW67-F1
#
_entry.id   AF-A0A3D2PW67-F1
#
_cell.length_a   1.000
_cell.length_b   1.000
_cell.length_c   1.000
_cell.angle_alpha   90.00
_cell.angle_beta   90.00
_cell.angle_gamma   90.00
#
_symmetry.space_group_name_H-M   'P 1'
#
loop_
_entity.id
_entity.type
_entity.pdbx_description
1 polymer ?
#
loop_
_entity_poly.entity_id
_entity_poly.type
_entity_poly.pdbx_seq_one_letter_code
_entity_poly.pdbx_strand_id
1 'polypeptide(L)'
;MENFNTGTYDMYKDISARTNGEIYIGVIGAVRTGKSSFIKRFMELMVLPFMEDENSRQRAVDEMPQAAQGKTIMTTEPKFIPKDAAKIRLGEDTEVKVRLIDCVGYMVEGATGHLENGVERMVKTPWFEEEIPFTKAAEVGTRKVINDHATIGIVVTADGSFTDIPRENYVKGEEETIKELQRIGKPFVMVLNSVKPYSEETAQLAKELEEKY
;
A
#
# COMPACT_ATOMS: atom_id res chain seq x y z
N MET A 1 -28.88 22.87 -7.70
CA MET A 1 -27.62 22.56 -6.99
C MET A 1 -27.91 21.31 -6.19
N GLU A 2 -27.48 20.16 -6.71
CA GLU A 2 -27.73 18.87 -6.08
C GLU A 2 -26.90 18.70 -4.81
N ASN A 3 -27.57 18.21 -3.77
CA ASN A 3 -27.00 17.89 -2.47
C ASN A 3 -26.00 16.73 -2.60
N PHE A 4 -24.72 17.06 -2.77
CA PHE A 4 -23.63 16.14 -2.43
C PHE A 4 -23.12 16.47 -1.02
N ASN A 5 -22.71 15.43 -0.28
CA ASN A 5 -21.73 15.51 0.83
C ASN A 5 -22.18 15.71 2.30
N THR A 6 -23.35 15.25 2.74
CA THR A 6 -23.61 15.16 4.20
C THR A 6 -23.06 13.87 4.84
N GLY A 7 -23.14 12.71 4.16
CA GLY A 7 -22.69 11.42 4.73
C GLY A 7 -21.17 11.22 4.76
N THR A 8 -20.44 11.80 3.81
CA THR A 8 -18.98 11.70 3.69
C THR A 8 -18.25 12.55 4.73
N TYR A 9 -18.84 13.68 5.12
CA TYR A 9 -18.29 14.59 6.12
C TYR A 9 -18.27 13.96 7.52
N ASP A 10 -19.33 13.21 7.87
CA ASP A 10 -19.39 12.49 9.15
C ASP A 10 -18.36 11.37 9.22
N MET A 11 -18.12 10.64 8.12
CA MET A 11 -17.17 9.52 8.09
C MET A 11 -15.74 9.94 8.46
N TYR A 12 -15.25 11.07 7.92
CA TYR A 12 -13.88 11.53 8.22
C TYR A 12 -13.74 12.02 9.66
N LYS A 13 -14.78 12.69 10.20
CA LYS A 13 -14.82 13.09 11.61
C LYS A 13 -14.87 11.89 12.55
N ASP A 14 -15.65 10.89 12.21
CA ASP A 14 -15.75 9.63 12.94
C ASP A 14 -14.46 8.83 12.97
N ILE A 15 -13.76 8.74 11.83
CA ILE A 15 -12.45 8.08 11.76
C ILE A 15 -11.46 8.85 12.64
N SER A 16 -11.39 10.17 12.49
CA SER A 16 -10.52 11.03 13.29
C SER A 16 -10.79 10.89 14.81
N ALA A 17 -12.06 10.90 15.23
CA ALA A 17 -12.44 10.74 16.63
C ALA A 17 -12.06 9.37 17.19
N ARG A 18 -12.20 8.30 16.38
CA ARG A 18 -11.87 6.92 16.78
C ARG A 18 -10.37 6.63 16.76
N THR A 19 -9.59 7.36 15.96
CA THR A 19 -8.15 7.12 15.78
C THR A 19 -7.28 8.20 16.42
N ASN A 20 -7.86 9.02 17.31
CA ASN A 20 -7.18 10.14 17.97
C ASN A 20 -6.51 11.11 16.97
N GLY A 21 -7.15 11.26 15.80
CA GLY A 21 -6.70 12.11 14.69
C GLY A 21 -5.67 11.49 13.75
N GLU A 22 -5.28 10.22 13.92
CA GLU A 22 -4.25 9.56 13.09
C GLU A 22 -4.82 8.46 12.20
N ILE A 23 -4.63 8.56 10.89
CA ILE A 23 -5.06 7.57 9.90
C ILE A 23 -3.83 6.85 9.38
N TYR A 24 -3.84 5.53 9.57
CA TYR A 24 -2.78 4.64 9.11
C TYR A 24 -3.23 3.95 7.82
N ILE A 25 -2.60 4.30 6.71
CA ILE A 25 -2.95 3.76 5.39
C ILE A 25 -1.98 2.63 5.05
N GLY A 26 -2.46 1.40 5.11
CA GLY A 26 -1.70 0.23 4.67
C GLY A 26 -1.70 0.14 3.15
N VAL A 27 -0.57 0.38 2.50
CA VAL A 27 -0.44 0.17 1.05
C VAL A 27 0.01 -1.27 0.82
N ILE A 28 -0.92 -2.10 0.38
CA ILE A 28 -0.84 -3.57 0.40
C ILE A 28 -1.13 -4.17 -0.97
N GLY A 29 -0.79 -5.44 -1.15
CA GLY A 29 -0.91 -6.16 -2.42
C GLY A 29 0.39 -6.84 -2.83
N ALA A 30 0.37 -7.56 -3.95
CA ALA A 30 1.52 -8.33 -4.42
C ALA A 30 2.80 -7.50 -4.62
N VAL A 31 3.96 -8.15 -4.55
CA VAL A 31 5.24 -7.54 -4.96
C VAL A 31 5.15 -7.11 -6.43
N ARG A 32 5.87 -6.06 -6.82
CA ARG A 32 5.91 -5.55 -8.20
C ARG A 32 4.59 -5.00 -8.77
N THR A 33 3.60 -4.67 -7.94
CA THR A 33 2.36 -3.98 -8.39
C THR A 33 2.47 -2.45 -8.43
N GLY A 34 3.56 -1.87 -7.92
CA GLY A 34 3.78 -0.42 -7.88
C GLY A 34 3.45 0.27 -6.55
N LYS A 35 3.33 -0.48 -5.45
CA LYS A 35 3.10 0.06 -4.09
C LYS A 35 4.01 1.24 -3.72
N SER A 36 5.32 1.05 -3.83
CA SER A 36 6.29 2.11 -3.51
C SER A 36 6.16 3.33 -4.43
N SER A 37 5.83 3.14 -5.72
CA SER A 37 5.55 4.23 -6.65
C SER A 37 4.28 4.99 -6.27
N PHE A 38 3.23 4.29 -5.85
CA PHE A 38 2.00 4.88 -5.33
C PHE A 38 2.30 5.73 -4.07
N ILE A 39 3.02 5.18 -3.10
CA ILE A 39 3.38 5.90 -1.86
C ILE A 39 4.16 7.17 -2.18
N LYS A 40 5.19 7.08 -3.03
CA LYS A 40 5.98 8.24 -3.44
C LYS A 40 5.09 9.33 -4.04
N ARG A 41 4.22 8.97 -4.99
CA ARG A 41 3.33 9.93 -5.65
C ARG A 41 2.27 10.50 -4.70
N PHE A 42 1.74 9.69 -3.79
CA PHE A 42 0.81 10.15 -2.76
C PHE A 42 1.50 11.16 -1.84
N MET A 43 2.73 10.87 -1.38
CA MET A 43 3.52 11.79 -0.56
C MET A 43 3.76 13.12 -1.28
N GLU A 44 4.21 13.07 -2.55
CA GLU A 44 4.52 14.25 -3.35
C GLU A 44 3.30 15.14 -3.63
N LEU A 45 2.11 14.56 -3.82
CA LEU A 45 0.91 15.31 -4.21
C LEU A 45 0.02 15.68 -3.03
N MET A 46 -0.10 14.81 -2.03
CA MET A 46 -1.12 14.92 -0.98
C MET A 46 -0.53 15.25 0.40
N VAL A 47 0.78 15.13 0.59
CA VAL A 47 1.40 15.29 1.92
C VAL A 47 2.42 16.42 1.92
N LEU A 48 3.51 16.29 1.16
CA LEU A 48 4.62 17.24 1.15
C LEU A 48 4.21 18.70 0.86
N PRO A 49 3.25 18.99 -0.04
CA PRO A 49 2.82 20.37 -0.30
C PRO A 49 2.16 21.05 0.91
N PHE A 50 1.67 20.28 1.87
CA PHE A 50 0.93 20.78 3.04
C PHE A 50 1.78 20.77 4.32
N MET A 51 3.05 20.37 4.24
CA MET A 51 3.98 20.42 5.37
C MET A 51 4.63 21.80 5.46
N GLU A 52 4.32 22.55 6.54
CA GLU A 52 4.84 23.91 6.77
C GLU A 52 6.31 23.92 7.24
N ASP A 53 6.71 22.95 8.07
CA ASP A 53 8.08 22.86 8.58
C ASP A 53 9.01 22.23 7.54
N GLU A 54 9.95 23.02 7.00
CA GLU A 54 10.90 22.59 5.98
C GLU A 54 11.77 21.41 6.44
N ASN A 55 12.16 21.37 7.72
CA ASN A 55 12.97 20.28 8.26
C ASN A 55 12.20 18.96 8.26
N SER A 56 10.93 18.98 8.69
CA SER A 56 10.04 17.82 8.66
C SER A 56 9.74 17.39 7.24
N ARG A 57 9.56 18.35 6.32
CA ARG A 57 9.36 18.07 4.90
C ARG A 57 10.57 17.37 4.29
N GLN A 58 11.78 17.85 4.58
CA GLN A 58 13.02 17.22 4.09
C GLN A 58 13.19 15.81 4.65
N ARG A 59 12.93 15.60 5.96
CA ARG A 59 12.94 14.25 6.56
C ARG A 59 11.93 13.32 5.89
N ALA A 60 10.71 13.79 5.62
CA ALA A 60 9.70 13.00 4.94
C ALA A 60 10.12 12.62 3.51
N VAL A 61 10.84 13.50 2.80
CA VAL A 61 11.43 13.20 1.48
C VAL A 61 12.48 12.10 1.59
N ASP A 62 13.39 12.19 2.56
CA ASP A 62 14.46 11.20 2.78
C ASP A 62 13.89 9.83 3.23
N GLU A 63 12.71 9.83 3.84
CA GLU A 63 12.01 8.62 4.27
C GLU A 63 11.19 7.95 3.16
N MET A 64 10.93 8.62 2.04
CA MET A 64 10.16 8.05 0.94
C MET A 64 10.81 6.77 0.39
N PRO A 65 10.01 5.82 -0.11
CA PRO A 65 10.57 4.61 -0.67
C PRO A 65 11.29 4.95 -1.98
N GLN A 66 12.47 4.36 -2.18
CA GLN A 66 13.14 4.46 -3.47
C GLN A 66 12.46 3.52 -4.47
N ALA A 67 11.96 4.09 -5.56
CA ALA A 67 11.42 3.30 -6.65
C ALA A 67 12.56 2.54 -7.35
N ALA A 68 12.68 1.24 -7.09
CA ALA A 68 13.65 0.39 -7.77
C ALA A 68 13.12 -0.06 -9.14
N GLN A 69 13.88 0.19 -10.21
CA GLN A 69 13.68 -0.44 -11.51
C GLN A 69 14.20 -1.88 -11.48
N GLY A 70 13.52 -2.80 -12.16
CA GLY A 70 13.91 -4.23 -12.25
C GLY A 70 13.19 -5.16 -11.27
N LYS A 71 13.32 -6.48 -11.45
CA LYS A 71 12.49 -7.51 -10.77
C LYS A 71 12.81 -7.74 -9.30
N THR A 72 13.94 -7.23 -8.81
CA THR A 72 14.47 -7.50 -7.46
C THR A 72 13.67 -6.79 -6.39
N ILE A 73 13.21 -7.56 -5.39
CA ILE A 73 12.54 -7.02 -4.21
C ILE A 73 13.59 -6.51 -3.22
N MET A 74 13.51 -5.22 -2.87
CA MET A 74 14.43 -4.58 -1.93
C MET A 74 13.86 -4.50 -0.51
N THR A 75 12.54 -4.36 -0.38
CA THR A 75 11.86 -4.19 0.90
C THR A 75 11.79 -5.52 1.65
N THR A 76 12.38 -5.57 2.84
CA THR A 76 12.33 -6.75 3.74
C THR A 76 11.42 -6.53 4.95
N GLU A 77 11.10 -5.28 5.28
CA GLU A 77 10.34 -4.91 6.48
C GLU A 77 9.32 -3.79 6.17
N PRO A 78 8.18 -3.76 6.88
CA PRO A 78 7.24 -2.65 6.77
C PRO A 78 7.85 -1.32 7.21
N LYS A 79 7.64 -0.26 6.42
CA LYS A 79 8.12 1.09 6.74
C LYS A 79 6.96 2.06 6.89
N PHE A 80 6.95 2.81 7.99
CA PHE A 80 6.00 3.90 8.22
C PHE A 80 6.53 5.20 7.62
N ILE A 81 5.74 5.84 6.76
CA ILE A 81 6.16 6.99 5.95
C ILE A 81 5.06 8.08 5.99
N PRO A 82 5.34 9.28 6.53
CA PRO A 82 6.55 9.62 7.28
C PRO A 82 6.59 8.99 8.68
N LYS A 83 7.76 9.02 9.32
CA LYS A 83 7.98 8.55 10.68
C LYS A 83 7.17 9.36 11.70
N ASP A 84 7.02 10.65 11.48
CA ASP A 84 6.10 11.48 12.24
C ASP A 84 4.84 11.71 11.39
N ALA A 85 3.67 11.61 11.99
CA ALA A 85 2.41 11.67 11.24
C ALA A 85 2.25 13.05 10.57
N ALA A 86 2.04 13.07 9.26
CA ALA A 86 1.90 14.32 8.52
C ALA A 86 0.47 14.84 8.59
N LYS A 87 0.31 16.09 8.98
CA LYS A 87 -1.00 16.75 8.96
C LYS A 87 -1.39 17.04 7.51
N ILE A 88 -2.59 16.61 7.14
CA ILE A 88 -3.23 16.94 5.87
C ILE A 88 -4.63 17.47 6.14
N ARG A 89 -5.13 18.32 5.24
CA ARG A 89 -6.48 18.85 5.29
C ARG A 89 -7.36 18.12 4.29
N LEU A 90 -8.41 17.46 4.78
CA LEU A 90 -9.45 16.83 3.96
C LEU A 90 -10.63 17.80 3.86
N GLY A 91 -10.77 18.48 2.71
CA GLY A 91 -11.77 19.54 2.54
C GLY A 91 -11.46 20.79 3.36
N GLU A 92 -12.49 21.58 3.70
CA GLU A 92 -12.30 22.90 4.35
C GLU A 92 -12.04 22.79 5.87
N ASP A 93 -12.66 21.83 6.56
CA ASP A 93 -12.74 21.83 8.04
C ASP A 93 -12.14 20.60 8.75
N THR A 94 -11.60 19.62 8.02
CA THR A 94 -11.13 18.38 8.63
C THR A 94 -9.61 18.25 8.52
N GLU A 95 -8.91 18.44 9.64
CA GLU A 95 -7.49 18.12 9.76
C GLU A 95 -7.32 16.68 10.26
N VAL A 96 -6.52 15.89 9.56
CA VAL A 96 -6.13 14.54 9.96
C VAL A 96 -4.63 14.39 9.84
N LYS A 97 -4.06 13.51 10.65
CA LYS A 97 -2.67 13.09 10.51
C LYS A 97 -2.63 11.78 9.74
N VAL A 98 -1.81 11.69 8.71
CA VAL A 98 -1.68 10.48 7.88
C VAL A 98 -0.29 9.88 8.01
N ARG A 99 -0.25 8.54 8.06
CA ARG A 99 0.96 7.74 7.87
C ARG A 99 0.67 6.60 6.90
N LEU A 100 1.50 6.47 5.88
CA LEU A 100 1.48 5.34 4.96
C LEU A 100 2.34 4.23 5.53
N ILE A 101 1.96 2.99 5.28
CA ILE A 101 2.75 1.81 5.64
C ILE A 101 3.11 1.10 4.34
N ASP A 102 4.39 1.14 3.98
CA ASP A 102 4.94 0.39 2.85
C ASP A 102 5.14 -1.06 3.28
N CYS A 103 4.36 -2.00 2.74
CA CYS A 103 4.57 -3.42 2.98
C CYS A 103 5.37 -4.05 1.84
N VAL A 104 6.07 -5.15 2.13
CA VAL A 104 6.75 -5.95 1.11
C VAL A 104 5.72 -6.42 0.05
N GLY A 105 4.63 -7.02 0.52
CA GLY A 105 3.58 -7.59 -0.31
C GLY A 105 3.73 -9.08 -0.53
N TYR A 106 2.66 -9.71 -0.99
CA TYR A 106 2.65 -11.15 -1.29
C TYR A 106 3.56 -11.47 -2.48
N MET A 107 4.25 -12.59 -2.38
CA MET A 107 5.13 -13.08 -3.43
C MET A 107 4.31 -13.57 -4.62
N VAL A 108 4.79 -13.28 -5.83
CA VAL A 108 4.19 -13.74 -7.09
C VAL A 108 5.22 -14.45 -7.93
N GLU A 109 4.75 -15.39 -8.75
CA GLU A 109 5.59 -16.04 -9.74
C GLU A 109 6.18 -15.02 -10.72
N GLY A 110 7.48 -15.11 -10.99
CA GLY A 110 8.20 -14.17 -11.86
C GLY A 110 8.84 -12.97 -11.14
N ALA A 111 8.57 -12.76 -9.85
CA ALA A 111 9.32 -11.79 -9.04
C ALA A 111 10.69 -12.36 -8.62
N THR A 112 11.77 -11.56 -8.66
CA THR A 112 13.12 -12.01 -8.29
C THR A 112 13.61 -11.31 -7.01
N GLY A 113 14.78 -11.72 -6.49
CA GLY A 113 15.33 -11.17 -5.24
C GLY A 113 14.92 -11.89 -3.96
N HIS A 114 14.06 -12.92 -4.07
CA HIS A 114 13.76 -13.85 -3.00
C HIS A 114 14.74 -15.04 -2.94
N LEU A 115 15.58 -15.22 -3.96
CA LEU A 115 16.63 -16.24 -4.02
C LEU A 115 18.01 -15.59 -3.96
N GLU A 116 18.92 -16.22 -3.22
CA GLU A 116 20.35 -15.92 -3.17
C GLU A 116 21.12 -17.24 -3.41
N ASN A 117 21.95 -17.30 -4.46
CA ASN A 117 22.67 -18.51 -4.88
C ASN A 117 21.78 -19.74 -5.15
N GLY A 118 20.54 -19.52 -5.60
CA GLY A 118 19.58 -20.60 -5.89
C GLY A 118 18.87 -21.17 -4.66
N VAL A 119 19.16 -20.64 -3.47
CA VAL A 119 18.46 -20.95 -2.22
C VAL A 119 17.64 -19.74 -1.81
N GLU A 120 16.55 -19.96 -1.06
CA GLU A 120 15.76 -18.84 -0.55
C GLU A 120 16.60 -17.94 0.35
N ARG A 121 16.53 -16.64 0.07
CA ARG A 121 17.23 -15.62 0.85
C ARG A 121 16.68 -15.64 2.28
N MET A 122 17.57 -15.78 3.26
CA MET A 122 17.21 -15.71 4.67
C MET A 122 17.29 -14.25 5.14
N VAL A 123 16.34 -13.84 5.98
CA VAL A 123 16.29 -12.48 6.54
C VAL A 123 15.99 -12.53 8.03
N LYS A 124 16.65 -11.65 8.77
CA LYS A 124 16.27 -11.34 10.14
C LYS A 124 15.07 -10.40 10.12
N THR A 125 14.13 -10.60 11.04
CA THR A 125 12.95 -9.73 11.18
C THR A 125 12.76 -9.41 12.67
N PRO A 126 12.04 -8.34 13.03
CA PRO A 126 11.74 -8.04 14.43
C PRO A 126 10.72 -9.00 15.07
N TRP A 127 10.17 -9.94 14.29
CA TRP A 127 9.08 -10.82 14.69
C TRP A 127 9.53 -12.22 15.10
N PHE A 128 10.75 -12.60 14.73
CA PHE A 128 11.33 -13.93 14.94
C PHE A 128 12.77 -13.76 15.42
N GLU A 129 13.19 -14.59 16.38
CA GLU A 129 14.58 -14.56 16.87
C GLU A 129 15.56 -15.12 15.84
N GLU A 130 15.14 -16.17 15.13
CA GLU A 130 15.91 -16.81 14.06
C GLU A 130 15.66 -16.14 12.71
N GLU A 131 16.65 -16.26 11.80
CA GLU A 131 16.45 -15.87 10.41
C GLU A 131 15.40 -16.78 9.77
N ILE A 132 14.50 -16.17 9.00
CA ILE A 132 13.43 -16.88 8.29
C ILE A 132 13.55 -16.64 6.79
N PRO A 133 12.96 -17.52 5.96
CA PRO A 133 12.97 -17.32 4.52
C PRO A 133 12.23 -16.04 4.11
N PHE A 134 12.75 -15.35 3.11
CA PHE A 134 12.26 -14.04 2.67
C PHE A 134 10.77 -14.07 2.29
N THR A 135 10.30 -15.12 1.62
CA THR A 135 8.89 -15.22 1.22
C THR A 135 7.97 -15.27 2.45
N LYS A 136 8.38 -16.02 3.49
CA LYS A 136 7.69 -16.10 4.77
C LYS A 136 7.70 -14.76 5.51
N ALA A 137 8.83 -14.06 5.50
CA ALA A 137 8.93 -12.73 6.10
C ALA A 137 7.98 -11.73 5.43
N ALA A 138 7.89 -11.75 4.09
CA ALA A 138 7.00 -10.89 3.32
C ALA A 138 5.53 -11.17 3.64
N GLU A 139 5.13 -12.43 3.74
CA GLU A 139 3.76 -12.82 4.08
C GLU A 139 3.38 -12.40 5.51
N VAL A 140 4.22 -12.73 6.50
CA VAL A 140 3.97 -12.36 7.90
C VAL A 140 3.92 -10.85 8.07
N GLY A 141 4.86 -10.11 7.45
CA GLY A 141 4.88 -8.66 7.47
C GLY A 141 3.62 -8.06 6.88
N THR A 142 3.15 -8.57 5.73
CA THR A 142 1.93 -8.09 5.08
C THR A 142 0.70 -8.34 5.96
N ARG A 143 0.56 -9.54 6.54
CA ARG A 143 -0.55 -9.83 7.47
C ARG A 143 -0.55 -8.95 8.72
N LYS A 144 0.62 -8.67 9.31
CA LYS A 144 0.71 -7.76 10.47
C LYS A 144 0.31 -6.34 10.13
N VAL A 145 0.71 -5.83 8.97
CA VAL A 145 0.26 -4.51 8.50
C VAL A 145 -1.26 -4.49 8.37
N ILE A 146 -1.84 -5.51 7.73
CA ILE A 146 -3.28 -5.64 7.54
C ILE A 146 -4.02 -5.76 8.87
N ASN A 147 -3.55 -6.55 9.82
CA ASN A 147 -4.28 -6.79 11.07
C ASN A 147 -4.07 -5.65 12.08
N ASP A 148 -2.82 -5.27 12.32
CA ASP A 148 -2.44 -4.58 13.56
C ASP A 148 -2.08 -3.10 13.37
N HIS A 149 -1.70 -2.69 12.16
CA HIS A 149 -1.08 -1.38 11.95
C HIS A 149 -1.86 -0.42 11.04
N ALA A 150 -2.67 -0.94 10.10
CA ALA A 150 -3.46 -0.10 9.20
C ALA A 150 -4.87 0.17 9.74
N THR A 151 -5.39 1.38 9.57
CA THR A 151 -6.82 1.71 9.77
C THR A 151 -7.62 1.47 8.48
N ILE A 152 -7.01 1.73 7.31
CA ILE A 152 -7.61 1.56 5.98
C ILE A 152 -6.58 0.89 5.07
N GLY A 153 -7.01 -0.02 4.20
CA GLY A 153 -6.17 -0.65 3.18
C GLY A 153 -6.25 0.07 1.81
N ILE A 154 -5.11 0.30 1.17
CA ILE A 154 -5.04 0.57 -0.27
C ILE A 154 -4.43 -0.65 -0.93
N VAL A 155 -5.25 -1.43 -1.63
CA VAL A 155 -4.84 -2.65 -2.32
C VAL A 155 -4.36 -2.27 -3.72
N VAL A 156 -3.06 -2.37 -3.98
CA VAL A 156 -2.48 -2.10 -5.30
C VAL A 156 -2.27 -3.40 -6.05
N THR A 157 -3.00 -3.57 -7.15
CA THR A 157 -2.85 -4.68 -8.10
C THR A 157 -2.31 -4.17 -9.44
N ALA A 158 -2.02 -5.09 -10.37
CA ALA A 158 -1.46 -4.76 -11.68
C ALA A 158 -2.11 -5.57 -12.81
N ASP A 159 -2.27 -4.95 -13.97
CA ASP A 159 -2.74 -5.61 -15.21
C ASP A 159 -1.62 -6.31 -16.00
N GLY A 160 -0.38 -6.31 -15.48
CA GLY A 160 0.79 -6.88 -16.14
C GLY A 160 1.40 -6.00 -17.24
N SER A 161 0.85 -4.81 -17.52
CA SER A 161 1.28 -3.99 -18.68
C SER A 161 2.64 -3.30 -18.54
N PHE A 162 3.18 -3.21 -17.32
CA PHE A 162 4.41 -2.45 -17.01
C PHE A 162 5.51 -3.29 -16.37
N THR A 163 5.33 -4.61 -16.33
CA THR A 163 6.32 -5.56 -15.81
C THR A 163 6.40 -6.78 -16.72
N ASP A 164 7.41 -7.62 -16.52
CA ASP A 164 7.48 -8.93 -17.20
C ASP A 164 6.67 -10.02 -16.47
N ILE A 165 5.85 -9.64 -15.49
CA ILE A 165 4.99 -10.56 -14.73
C ILE A 165 3.58 -10.46 -15.33
N PRO A 166 3.02 -11.58 -15.82
CA PRO A 166 1.71 -11.58 -16.43
C PRO A 166 0.60 -11.42 -15.35
N ARG A 167 -0.59 -10.95 -15.76
CA ARG A 167 -1.71 -10.60 -14.86
C ARG A 167 -2.07 -11.74 -13.92
N GLU A 168 -2.09 -12.97 -14.44
CA GLU A 168 -2.51 -14.19 -13.76
C GLU A 168 -1.69 -14.43 -12.50
N ASN A 169 -0.40 -14.09 -12.53
CA ASN A 169 0.51 -14.28 -11.40
C ASN A 169 0.20 -13.34 -10.24
N TYR A 170 -0.47 -12.21 -10.48
CA TYR A 170 -0.91 -11.29 -9.43
C TYR A 170 -2.22 -11.71 -8.74
N VAL A 171 -3.03 -12.55 -9.39
CA VAL A 171 -4.39 -12.90 -8.92
C VAL A 171 -4.37 -13.54 -7.54
N LYS A 172 -3.46 -14.49 -7.29
CA LYS A 172 -3.38 -15.18 -6.00
C LYS A 172 -3.09 -14.21 -4.84
N GLY A 173 -2.07 -13.36 -5.00
CA GLY A 173 -1.70 -12.39 -3.95
C GLY A 173 -2.78 -11.32 -3.73
N GLU A 174 -3.51 -10.96 -4.79
CA GLU A 174 -4.68 -10.09 -4.72
C GLU A 174 -5.82 -10.72 -3.92
N GLU A 175 -6.22 -11.95 -4.26
CA GLU A 175 -7.29 -12.68 -3.57
C GLU A 175 -6.98 -12.89 -2.08
N GLU A 176 -5.75 -13.29 -1.76
CA GLU A 176 -5.31 -13.46 -0.37
C GLU A 176 -5.38 -12.15 0.43
N THR A 177 -4.96 -11.03 -0.19
CA THR A 177 -5.01 -9.71 0.44
C THR A 177 -6.45 -9.29 0.73
N ILE A 178 -7.33 -9.40 -0.27
CA ILE A 178 -8.72 -8.94 -0.16
C ILE A 178 -9.51 -9.82 0.83
N LYS A 179 -9.33 -11.14 0.74
CA LYS A 179 -9.97 -12.07 1.67
C LYS A 179 -9.60 -11.78 3.12
N GLU A 180 -8.34 -11.43 3.40
CA GLU A 180 -7.90 -11.08 4.74
C GLU A 180 -8.56 -9.77 5.23
N LEU A 181 -8.60 -8.73 4.38
CA LEU A 181 -9.27 -7.46 4.70
C LEU A 181 -10.76 -7.63 4.99
N GLN A 182 -11.46 -8.39 4.13
CA GLN A 182 -12.88 -8.71 4.30
C GLN A 182 -13.12 -9.52 5.57
N ARG A 183 -12.28 -10.52 5.86
CA ARG A 183 -12.38 -11.38 7.06
C ARG A 183 -12.34 -10.57 8.36
N ILE A 184 -11.55 -9.50 8.41
CA ILE A 184 -11.42 -8.65 9.59
C ILE A 184 -12.30 -7.39 9.53
N GLY A 185 -13.09 -7.23 8.45
CA GLY A 185 -13.97 -6.07 8.24
C GLY A 185 -13.21 -4.74 8.09
N LYS A 186 -11.97 -4.77 7.58
CA LYS A 186 -11.15 -3.56 7.40
C LYS A 186 -11.53 -2.87 6.09
N PRO A 187 -11.91 -1.58 6.10
CA PRO A 187 -12.24 -0.87 4.88
C PRO A 187 -11.03 -0.77 3.97
N PHE A 188 -11.25 -0.92 2.66
CA PHE A 188 -10.20 -0.81 1.67
C PHE A 188 -10.67 -0.20 0.35
N VAL A 189 -9.71 0.34 -0.40
CA VAL A 189 -9.87 0.77 -1.79
C VAL A 189 -8.87 0.00 -2.64
N MET A 190 -9.29 -0.43 -3.81
CA MET A 190 -8.44 -1.12 -4.78
C MET A 190 -7.95 -0.18 -5.88
N VAL A 191 -6.68 -0.29 -6.24
CA VAL A 191 -6.03 0.47 -7.31
C VAL A 191 -5.47 -0.52 -8.33
N LEU A 192 -6.03 -0.50 -9.54
CA LEU A 192 -5.51 -1.24 -10.69
C LEU A 192 -4.44 -0.39 -11.38
N ASN A 193 -3.18 -0.77 -11.26
CA ASN A 193 -2.07 -0.08 -11.90
C ASN A 193 -1.86 -0.59 -13.35
N SER A 194 -1.66 0.35 -14.27
CA SER A 194 -1.54 0.08 -15.71
C SER A 194 -0.79 1.23 -16.42
N VAL A 195 -0.06 0.93 -17.50
CA VAL A 195 0.42 1.96 -18.43
C VAL A 195 -0.65 2.44 -19.40
N LYS A 196 -1.79 1.73 -19.52
CA LYS A 196 -2.91 2.07 -20.40
C LYS A 196 -4.24 2.10 -19.60
N PRO A 197 -4.36 2.96 -18.57
CA PRO A 197 -5.50 2.95 -17.64
C PRO A 197 -6.87 3.21 -18.29
N TYR A 198 -6.89 3.79 -19.49
CA TYR A 198 -8.10 4.10 -20.25
C TYR A 198 -8.36 3.15 -21.42
N SER A 199 -7.59 2.06 -21.53
CA SER A 199 -7.86 1.04 -22.54
C SER A 199 -9.11 0.24 -22.19
N GLU A 200 -9.78 -0.31 -23.20
CA GLU A 200 -10.97 -1.14 -23.01
C GLU A 200 -10.65 -2.38 -22.17
N GLU A 201 -9.50 -3.02 -22.41
CA GLU A 201 -9.02 -4.18 -21.65
C GLU A 201 -8.86 -3.87 -20.16
N THR A 202 -8.17 -2.77 -19.82
CA THR A 202 -7.98 -2.36 -18.41
C THR A 202 -9.30 -1.96 -17.75
N ALA A 203 -10.19 -1.28 -18.48
CA ALA A 203 -11.50 -0.89 -17.96
C ALA A 203 -12.40 -2.10 -17.71
N GLN A 204 -12.34 -3.11 -18.60
CA GLN A 204 -13.06 -4.37 -18.44
C GLN A 204 -12.53 -5.14 -17.22
N LEU A 205 -11.21 -5.25 -17.07
CA LEU A 205 -10.60 -5.85 -15.89
C LEU A 205 -11.01 -5.14 -14.59
N ALA A 206 -11.07 -3.80 -14.59
CA ALA A 206 -11.52 -3.05 -13.41
C ALA A 206 -12.96 -3.41 -13.00
N LYS A 207 -13.87 -3.55 -13.98
CA LYS A 207 -15.25 -3.98 -13.73
C LYS A 207 -15.33 -5.39 -13.18
N GLU A 208 -14.56 -6.32 -13.75
CA GLU A 208 -14.51 -7.71 -13.26
C GLU A 208 -14.02 -7.78 -11.82
N LEU A 209 -13.07 -6.92 -11.44
CA LEU A 209 -12.57 -6.84 -10.06
C LEU A 209 -13.59 -6.21 -9.11
N GLU A 210 -14.33 -5.20 -9.56
CA GLU A 210 -15.42 -4.57 -8.80
C GLU A 210 -16.60 -5.53 -8.60
N GLU A 211 -16.94 -6.35 -9.58
CA GLU A 211 -17.99 -7.37 -9.44
C GLU A 211 -17.56 -8.51 -8.51
N LYS A 212 -16.27 -8.80 -8.46
CA LYS A 212 -15.70 -9.91 -7.68
C LYS A 212 -15.53 -9.59 -6.19
N TYR A 213 -15.24 -8.34 -5.82
CA TYR A 213 -14.77 -7.97 -4.47
C TYR A 213 -15.61 -6.88 -3.80
#